data_AF-A0A0W7W9P4-F1
#
_entry.id   AF-A0A0W7W9P4-F1
#
_cell.length_a   1.000
_cell.length_b   1.000
_cell.length_c   1.000
_cell.angle_alpha   90.00
_cell.angle_beta   90.00
_cell.angle_gamma   90.00
#
_symmetry.space_group_name_H-M   'P 1'
#
loop_
_entity.id
_entity.type
_entity.pdbx_description
1 polymer ?
#
loop_
_entity_poly.entity_id
_entity_poly.type
_entity_poly.pdbx_seq_one_letter_code
_entity_poly.pdbx_strand_id
1 'polypeptide(L)'
;MSAGGTDTTAVDREREFRTLLLHIAVSCPYDAGELSTRISRPQQAIHEDLTALMQEGSVHLYDGVLRTSAAARLVAESAGTELREVQEQVLAELRTGVAVRPTTLIALAESGCAAEALIDLLIRATSTHPDEAGLAAALGMVARARGESDDTLMLRRAADAAARSRPDEVLALTEKLLDSPSSDTATQTSAALLAAAAHIQSNRLERALALYRHVGEERIGVDAAWAVVAAIGRGDLPAARQWREAMAQNGLTNRAAGLTDFADGLIASTEGFGDRALELLAGSVSTLASLGDEVLLPETPAAIAAIVAFGRGEPAAAEIVLERALRLELGGEPGRRRHLLLIAWGLMMRGGLDTAERRIAELQDPRELCDRDLLLYWCLRGGLARRRSDLPAMREAWREIRRHSFGLQITLYDLLPFGEMLVLAARLRDSAHIARMLQAATELLATMGEPVVWSTPLHWHGVQAAFQAEDPAALIPYANALVRAGEASRYAATLAVAGGTWLDVLRGEVDFDSVAASARALAGSGHTWEASRLAGQAALQHPERESALSMMQLAREIIKEQGGSEGRPATSPSVLTAREVEVASLVLEGQGYRAIGEQLFISPKTVEHHIARIRTRIGASSRADLLEKLHDLLSERG
;
A
#
# COMPACT_ATOMS: atom_id res chain seq x y z
N MET A 1 26.49 -3.62 -74.08
CA MET A 1 25.73 -2.56 -73.39
C MET A 1 25.45 -3.05 -71.98
N SER A 2 26.34 -2.63 -71.07
CA SER A 2 26.28 -2.87 -69.63
C SER A 2 26.00 -1.51 -69.01
N ALA A 3 24.87 -1.35 -68.33
CA ALA A 3 24.56 -0.27 -67.37
C ALA A 3 23.08 -0.39 -66.99
N GLY A 4 22.79 -0.60 -65.71
CA GLY A 4 21.41 -0.56 -65.19
C GLY A 4 21.17 -1.17 -63.82
N GLY A 5 22.13 -1.92 -63.25
CA GLY A 5 21.92 -2.67 -62.00
C GLY A 5 22.54 -2.10 -60.71
N THR A 6 23.24 -0.96 -60.76
CA THR A 6 24.08 -0.48 -59.65
C THR A 6 23.51 0.70 -58.85
N ASP A 7 22.35 1.24 -59.22
CA ASP A 7 21.80 2.46 -58.60
C ASP A 7 20.80 2.16 -57.47
N THR A 8 20.10 1.03 -57.52
CA THR A 8 19.05 0.67 -56.54
C THR A 8 19.63 0.32 -55.16
N THR A 9 20.75 -0.42 -55.11
CA THR A 9 21.35 -0.86 -53.83
C THR A 9 22.01 0.28 -53.06
N ALA A 10 22.54 1.29 -53.76
CA ALA A 10 23.12 2.47 -53.13
C ALA A 10 22.02 3.39 -52.56
N VAL A 11 20.91 3.56 -53.28
CA VAL A 11 19.75 4.34 -52.83
C VAL A 11 19.05 3.68 -51.65
N ASP A 12 18.92 2.35 -51.65
CA ASP A 12 18.35 1.61 -50.52
C ASP A 12 19.24 1.71 -49.27
N ARG A 13 20.56 1.63 -49.45
CA ARG A 13 21.53 1.78 -48.33
C ARG A 13 21.53 3.19 -47.73
N GLU A 14 21.46 4.22 -48.57
CA GLU A 14 21.35 5.61 -48.10
C GLU A 14 20.04 5.83 -47.32
N ARG A 15 18.94 5.22 -47.78
CA ARG A 15 17.67 5.24 -47.06
C ARG A 15 17.76 4.54 -45.71
N GLU A 16 18.39 3.37 -45.64
CA GLU A 16 18.61 2.64 -44.39
C GLU A 16 19.46 3.44 -43.38
N PHE A 17 20.53 4.10 -43.85
CA PHE A 17 21.36 4.98 -43.02
C PHE A 17 20.59 6.19 -42.52
N ARG A 18 19.80 6.83 -43.39
CA ARG A 18 18.93 7.95 -43.00
C ARG A 18 17.93 7.52 -41.93
N THR A 19 17.25 6.38 -42.09
CA THR A 19 16.32 5.85 -41.08
C THR A 19 17.05 5.59 -39.76
N LEU A 20 18.22 4.94 -39.79
CA LEU A 20 19.03 4.68 -38.60
C LEU A 20 19.42 6.00 -37.87
N LEU A 21 19.92 6.98 -38.63
CA LEU A 21 20.29 8.29 -38.10
C LEU A 21 19.10 9.07 -37.53
N LEU A 22 17.92 8.96 -38.15
CA LEU A 22 16.69 9.57 -37.65
C LEU A 22 16.25 8.96 -36.31
N HIS A 23 16.32 7.63 -36.16
CA HIS A 23 16.07 6.98 -34.87
C HIS A 23 17.08 7.42 -33.80
N ILE A 24 18.36 7.56 -34.15
CA ILE A 24 19.39 8.07 -33.22
C ILE A 24 19.07 9.51 -32.81
N ALA A 25 18.69 10.37 -33.77
CA ALA A 25 18.34 11.77 -33.52
C ALA A 25 17.11 11.93 -32.60
N VAL A 26 16.10 11.07 -32.74
CA VAL A 26 14.83 11.18 -32.01
C VAL A 26 14.85 10.50 -30.64
N SER A 27 15.74 9.51 -30.41
CA SER A 27 15.67 8.65 -29.21
C SER A 27 16.96 8.51 -28.40
N CYS A 28 18.11 8.96 -28.90
CA CYS A 28 19.42 8.79 -28.24
C CYS A 28 19.63 7.38 -27.65
N PRO A 29 19.58 6.32 -28.48
CA PRO A 29 19.59 4.93 -28.01
C PRO A 29 20.93 4.57 -27.35
N TYR A 30 20.92 3.57 -26.46
CA TYR A 30 22.13 3.14 -25.75
C TYR A 30 23.00 2.22 -26.61
N ASP A 31 22.39 1.36 -27.41
CA ASP A 31 23.11 0.36 -28.21
C ASP A 31 22.39 -0.04 -29.50
N ALA A 32 23.05 -0.93 -30.25
CA ALA A 32 22.52 -1.51 -31.49
C ALA A 32 21.32 -2.44 -31.26
N GLY A 33 21.15 -3.02 -30.06
CA GLY A 33 20.04 -3.92 -29.73
C GLY A 33 18.72 -3.17 -29.58
N GLU A 34 18.77 -2.00 -28.94
CA GLU A 34 17.65 -1.06 -28.84
C GLU A 34 17.17 -0.63 -30.24
N LEU A 35 18.12 -0.26 -31.11
CA LEU A 35 17.83 0.07 -32.52
C LEU A 35 17.31 -1.13 -33.32
N SER A 36 17.88 -2.33 -33.13
CA SER A 36 17.47 -3.58 -33.79
C SER A 36 16.01 -3.89 -33.58
N THR A 37 15.54 -3.70 -32.35
CA THR A 37 14.14 -3.92 -31.99
C THR A 37 13.23 -2.90 -32.67
N ARG A 38 13.63 -1.61 -32.70
CA ARG A 38 12.84 -0.52 -33.29
C ARG A 38 12.68 -0.65 -34.81
N ILE A 39 13.79 -0.81 -35.52
CA ILE A 39 13.80 -0.78 -36.99
C ILE A 39 13.68 -2.18 -37.63
N SER A 40 13.50 -3.22 -36.81
CA SER A 40 13.37 -4.61 -37.24
C SER A 40 14.51 -5.10 -38.16
N ARG A 41 15.74 -4.63 -37.91
CA ARG A 41 16.97 -5.06 -38.61
C ARG A 41 17.85 -5.91 -37.68
N PRO A 42 18.62 -6.90 -38.19
CA PRO A 42 19.51 -7.70 -37.36
C PRO A 42 20.53 -6.84 -36.60
N GLN A 43 20.69 -7.10 -35.30
CA GLN A 43 21.60 -6.34 -34.43
C GLN A 43 23.03 -6.27 -34.98
N GLN A 44 23.53 -7.34 -35.60
CA GLN A 44 24.85 -7.38 -36.20
C GLN A 44 25.00 -6.38 -37.36
N ALA A 45 23.99 -6.28 -38.23
CA ALA A 45 24.02 -5.35 -39.35
C ALA A 45 24.02 -3.88 -38.86
N ILE A 46 23.21 -3.58 -37.83
CA ILE A 46 23.20 -2.25 -37.20
C ILE A 46 24.55 -1.94 -36.56
N HIS A 47 25.19 -2.92 -35.92
CA HIS A 47 26.51 -2.71 -35.32
C HIS A 47 27.57 -2.37 -36.38
N GLU A 48 27.56 -3.05 -37.52
CA GLU A 48 28.44 -2.75 -38.65
C GLU A 48 28.19 -1.34 -39.21
N ASP A 49 26.92 -0.96 -39.39
CA ASP A 49 26.52 0.37 -39.86
C ASP A 49 26.92 1.48 -38.88
N LEU A 50 26.69 1.28 -37.58
CA LEU A 50 27.11 2.21 -36.54
C LEU A 50 28.63 2.37 -36.52
N THR A 51 29.38 1.28 -36.70
CA THR A 51 30.85 1.33 -36.75
C THR A 51 31.32 2.20 -37.92
N ALA A 52 30.71 2.04 -39.10
CA ALA A 52 31.02 2.89 -40.25
C ALA A 52 30.67 4.37 -40.00
N LEU A 53 29.45 4.64 -39.52
CA LEU A 53 28.99 6.00 -39.23
C LEU A 53 29.81 6.70 -38.13
N MET A 54 30.35 5.94 -37.17
CA MET A 54 31.25 6.46 -36.13
C MET A 54 32.64 6.78 -36.69
N GLN A 55 33.17 5.98 -37.61
CA GLN A 55 34.44 6.26 -38.28
C GLN A 55 34.36 7.52 -39.15
N GLU A 56 33.19 7.77 -39.76
CA GLU A 56 32.91 8.96 -40.55
C GLU A 56 32.59 10.21 -39.70
N GLY A 57 32.37 10.06 -38.39
CA GLY A 57 32.03 11.16 -37.48
C GLY A 57 30.55 11.58 -37.50
N SER A 58 29.69 10.82 -38.18
CA SER A 58 28.24 11.06 -38.28
C SER A 58 27.49 10.66 -37.00
N VAL A 59 27.99 9.64 -36.29
CA VAL A 59 27.47 9.15 -35.00
C VAL A 59 28.61 9.14 -33.97
N HIS A 60 28.30 9.44 -32.71
CA HIS A 60 29.25 9.36 -31.61
C HIS A 60 28.56 8.88 -30.32
N LEU A 61 29.35 8.29 -29.43
CA LEU A 61 28.90 7.91 -28.10
C LEU A 61 29.19 9.05 -27.13
N TYR A 62 28.17 9.54 -26.43
CA TYR A 62 28.28 10.60 -25.42
C TYR A 62 27.48 10.20 -24.19
N ASP A 63 28.11 10.19 -23.01
CA ASP A 63 27.51 9.72 -21.75
C ASP A 63 26.80 8.35 -21.87
N GLY A 64 27.40 7.44 -22.65
CA GLY A 64 26.90 6.09 -22.86
C GLY A 64 25.71 5.98 -23.81
N VAL A 65 25.28 7.05 -24.49
CA VAL A 65 24.21 7.00 -25.52
C VAL A 65 24.73 7.43 -26.89
N LEU A 66 24.13 6.87 -27.94
CA LEU A 66 24.41 7.22 -29.34
C LEU A 66 23.76 8.56 -29.67
N ARG A 67 24.55 9.47 -30.26
CA ARG A 67 24.10 10.77 -30.76
C ARG A 67 24.59 10.98 -32.19
N THR A 68 23.85 11.76 -32.96
CA THR A 68 24.27 12.20 -34.30
C THR A 68 24.49 13.70 -34.33
N SER A 69 25.59 14.14 -34.94
CA SER A 69 25.90 15.56 -35.14
C SER A 69 24.91 16.25 -36.10
N ALA A 70 24.17 15.46 -36.89
CA ALA A 70 23.18 15.94 -37.84
C ALA A 70 21.75 15.99 -37.28
N ALA A 71 21.53 15.76 -35.98
CA ALA A 71 20.20 15.58 -35.39
C ALA A 71 19.20 16.68 -35.77
N ALA A 72 19.53 17.96 -35.51
CA ALA A 72 18.66 19.08 -35.82
C ALA A 72 18.34 19.19 -37.32
N ARG A 73 19.32 18.91 -38.19
CA ARG A 73 19.14 18.92 -39.65
C ARG A 73 18.23 17.78 -40.09
N LEU A 74 18.47 16.56 -39.60
CA LEU A 74 17.67 15.37 -39.94
C LEU A 74 16.21 15.55 -39.54
N VAL A 75 15.94 16.08 -38.35
CA VAL A 75 14.58 16.38 -37.89
C VAL A 75 13.93 17.43 -38.78
N ALA A 76 14.63 18.51 -39.12
CA ALA A 76 14.09 19.58 -39.97
C ALA A 76 13.83 19.16 -41.43
N GLU A 77 14.63 18.23 -41.97
CA GLU A 77 14.55 17.74 -43.35
C GLU A 77 13.66 16.50 -43.52
N SER A 78 13.13 15.94 -42.43
CA SER A 78 12.27 14.75 -42.47
C SER A 78 10.84 15.10 -42.87
N ALA A 79 10.19 14.21 -43.62
CA ALA A 79 8.77 14.37 -43.90
C ALA A 79 7.97 14.25 -42.60
N GLY A 80 6.94 15.08 -42.43
CA GLY A 80 6.15 15.11 -41.18
C GLY A 80 5.46 13.77 -40.84
N THR A 81 5.27 12.88 -41.82
CA THR A 81 4.78 11.51 -41.60
C THR A 81 5.87 10.56 -41.11
N GLU A 82 7.05 10.58 -41.76
CA GLU A 82 8.23 9.77 -41.40
C GLU A 82 8.69 10.07 -39.96
N LEU A 83 8.81 11.34 -39.61
CA LEU A 83 9.19 11.76 -38.27
C LEU A 83 8.18 11.31 -37.21
N ARG A 84 6.87 11.39 -37.53
CA ARG A 84 5.81 10.98 -36.60
C ARG A 84 5.80 9.48 -36.39
N GLU A 85 6.00 8.68 -37.43
CA GLU A 85 6.12 7.22 -37.33
C GLU A 85 7.27 6.81 -36.39
N VAL A 86 8.43 7.45 -36.52
CA VAL A 86 9.57 7.21 -35.62
C VAL A 86 9.25 7.61 -34.17
N GLN A 87 8.65 8.79 -33.96
CA GLN A 87 8.24 9.24 -32.63
C GLN A 87 7.22 8.29 -31.98
N GLU A 88 6.22 7.83 -32.74
CA GLU A 88 5.20 6.89 -32.26
C GLU A 88 5.79 5.52 -31.90
N GLN A 89 6.73 5.01 -32.69
CA GLN A 89 7.45 3.77 -32.37
C GLN A 89 8.23 3.88 -31.06
N VAL A 90 8.97 4.97 -30.87
CA VAL A 90 9.74 5.19 -29.63
C VAL A 90 8.80 5.35 -28.44
N LEU A 91 7.69 6.09 -28.58
CA LEU A 91 6.70 6.23 -27.51
C LEU A 91 6.00 4.91 -27.17
N ALA A 92 5.70 4.07 -28.17
CA ALA A 92 5.12 2.75 -27.96
C ALA A 92 6.08 1.85 -27.17
N GLU A 93 7.37 1.87 -27.48
CA GLU A 93 8.38 1.13 -26.73
C GLU A 93 8.54 1.63 -25.29
N LEU A 94 8.55 2.95 -25.06
CA LEU A 94 8.61 3.50 -23.71
C LEU A 94 7.38 3.11 -22.86
N ARG A 95 6.25 2.80 -23.51
CA ARG A 95 5.02 2.32 -22.85
C ARG A 95 5.04 0.83 -22.52
N THR A 96 5.86 0.01 -23.19
CA THR A 96 5.92 -1.45 -22.92
C THR A 96 6.81 -1.83 -21.74
N GLY A 97 7.36 -0.85 -21.02
CA GLY A 97 8.15 -1.07 -19.80
C GLY A 97 9.67 -1.07 -19.99
N VAL A 98 10.16 -0.62 -21.15
CA VAL A 98 11.58 -0.29 -21.31
C VAL A 98 11.94 0.86 -20.36
N ALA A 99 13.12 0.80 -19.74
CA ALA A 99 13.58 1.82 -18.81
C ALA A 99 13.52 3.22 -19.45
N VAL A 100 12.67 4.08 -18.91
CA VAL A 100 12.49 5.45 -19.42
C VAL A 100 13.69 6.29 -19.03
N ARG A 101 14.50 6.68 -20.02
CA ARG A 101 15.71 7.48 -19.80
C ARG A 101 15.44 8.96 -20.02
N PRO A 102 15.96 9.86 -19.17
CA PRO A 102 15.82 11.29 -19.38
C PRO A 102 16.30 11.77 -20.76
N THR A 103 17.44 11.26 -21.22
CA THR A 103 18.03 11.60 -22.52
C THR A 103 17.11 11.29 -23.70
N THR A 104 16.41 10.16 -23.68
CA THR A 104 15.45 9.76 -24.71
C THR A 104 14.23 10.68 -24.72
N LEU A 105 13.70 11.03 -23.54
CA LEU A 105 12.56 11.94 -23.44
C LEU A 105 12.90 13.37 -23.91
N ILE A 106 14.10 13.84 -23.58
CA ILE A 106 14.60 15.15 -24.05
C ILE A 106 14.75 15.14 -25.56
N ALA A 107 15.37 14.10 -26.15
CA ALA A 107 15.52 13.98 -27.61
C ALA A 107 14.16 13.92 -28.33
N LEU A 108 13.18 13.20 -27.77
CA LEU A 108 11.82 13.16 -28.29
C LEU A 108 11.18 14.56 -28.29
N ALA A 109 11.31 15.31 -27.20
CA ALA A 109 10.80 16.69 -27.12
C ALA A 109 11.50 17.62 -28.12
N GLU A 110 12.83 17.55 -28.21
CA GLU A 110 13.64 18.33 -29.16
C GLU A 110 13.35 18.00 -30.62
N SER A 111 12.90 16.77 -30.91
CA SER A 111 12.43 16.38 -32.24
C SER A 111 11.08 17.01 -32.64
N GLY A 112 10.45 17.80 -31.74
CA GLY A 112 9.15 18.42 -31.97
C GLY A 112 7.96 17.52 -31.64
N CYS A 113 8.16 16.42 -30.93
CA CYS A 113 7.07 15.53 -30.53
C CYS A 113 6.16 16.24 -29.51
N ALA A 114 4.88 16.38 -29.85
CA ALA A 114 3.86 17.02 -29.00
C ALA A 114 2.80 16.04 -28.48
N ALA A 115 3.15 14.75 -28.41
CA ALA A 115 2.23 13.69 -27.97
C ALA A 115 1.89 13.82 -26.48
N GLU A 116 0.65 13.56 -26.12
CA GLU A 116 0.19 13.59 -24.72
C GLU A 116 0.94 12.59 -23.84
N ALA A 117 1.22 11.41 -24.40
CA ALA A 117 2.03 10.37 -23.77
C ALA A 117 3.41 10.88 -23.32
N LEU A 118 4.02 11.76 -24.11
CA LEU A 118 5.34 12.31 -23.82
C LEU A 118 5.27 13.29 -22.64
N ILE A 119 4.20 14.08 -22.52
CA ILE A 119 4.01 14.93 -21.34
C ILE A 119 3.94 14.09 -20.07
N ASP A 120 3.13 13.04 -20.06
CA ASP A 120 3.01 12.20 -18.86
C ASP A 120 4.34 11.55 -18.49
N LEU A 121 5.11 11.09 -19.48
CA LEU A 121 6.45 10.56 -19.26
C LEU A 121 7.43 11.62 -18.73
N LEU A 122 7.40 12.84 -19.28
CA LEU A 122 8.25 13.95 -18.86
C LEU A 122 7.89 14.46 -17.46
N ILE A 123 6.60 14.53 -17.10
CA ILE A 123 6.16 14.85 -15.73
C ILE A 123 6.77 13.85 -14.75
N ARG A 124 6.56 12.55 -15.01
CA ARG A 124 7.11 11.46 -14.17
C ARG A 124 8.63 11.52 -14.08
N ALA A 125 9.31 11.74 -15.20
CA ALA A 125 10.76 11.81 -15.25
C ALA A 125 11.29 13.00 -14.44
N THR A 126 10.67 14.18 -14.57
CA THR A 126 11.07 15.40 -13.84
C THR A 126 10.99 15.20 -12.32
N SER A 127 9.96 14.51 -11.84
CA SER A 127 9.82 14.20 -10.42
C SER A 127 10.82 13.14 -9.95
N THR A 128 11.19 12.17 -10.79
CA THR A 128 12.20 11.13 -10.43
C THR A 128 13.65 11.59 -10.55
N HIS A 129 13.94 12.55 -11.42
CA HIS A 129 15.29 13.05 -11.72
C HIS A 129 15.30 14.59 -11.63
N PRO A 130 15.11 15.18 -10.43
CA PRO A 130 14.97 16.63 -10.28
C PRO A 130 16.23 17.40 -10.67
N ASP A 131 17.41 16.78 -10.59
CA ASP A 131 18.70 17.39 -10.92
C ASP A 131 18.96 17.50 -12.44
N GLU A 132 18.17 16.81 -13.26
CA GLU A 132 18.33 16.79 -14.72
C GLU A 132 17.65 18.01 -15.36
N ALA A 133 18.37 19.13 -15.43
CA ALA A 133 17.84 20.43 -15.89
C ALA A 133 17.16 20.38 -17.28
N GLY A 134 17.56 19.45 -18.15
CA GLY A 134 16.97 19.28 -19.48
C GLY A 134 15.51 18.83 -19.47
N LEU A 135 15.07 18.08 -18.45
CA LEU A 135 13.70 17.54 -18.38
C LEU A 135 12.65 18.65 -18.22
N ALA A 136 12.91 19.63 -17.36
CA ALA A 136 12.00 20.76 -17.15
C ALA A 136 11.85 21.60 -18.44
N ALA A 137 12.95 21.81 -19.16
CA ALA A 137 12.95 22.52 -20.44
C ALA A 137 12.18 21.74 -21.52
N ALA A 138 12.41 20.43 -21.63
CA ALA A 138 11.69 19.54 -22.52
C ALA A 138 10.18 19.54 -22.23
N LEU A 139 9.79 19.41 -20.95
CA LEU A 139 8.38 19.45 -20.54
C LEU A 139 7.71 20.77 -20.95
N GLY A 140 8.36 21.91 -20.70
CA GLY A 140 7.85 23.22 -21.12
C GLY A 140 7.78 23.39 -22.64
N MET A 141 8.67 22.74 -23.40
CA MET A 141 8.63 22.73 -24.87
C MET A 141 7.39 21.98 -25.38
N VAL A 142 7.16 20.76 -24.88
CA VAL A 142 6.02 19.91 -25.29
C VAL A 142 4.69 20.53 -24.88
N ALA A 143 4.60 21.08 -23.66
CA ALA A 143 3.39 21.76 -23.17
C ALA A 143 3.02 22.96 -24.05
N ARG A 144 3.99 23.82 -24.39
CA ARG A 144 3.78 24.98 -25.28
C ARG A 144 3.37 24.55 -26.69
N ALA A 145 3.97 23.48 -27.23
CA ALA A 145 3.62 22.95 -28.54
C ALA A 145 2.16 22.47 -28.60
N ARG A 146 1.59 22.02 -27.47
CA ARG A 146 0.19 21.64 -27.33
C ARG A 146 -0.75 22.78 -26.94
N GLY A 147 -0.21 23.96 -26.64
CA GLY A 147 -0.99 25.09 -26.13
C GLY A 147 -1.51 24.90 -24.72
N GLU A 148 -0.88 24.04 -23.91
CA GLU A 148 -1.23 23.89 -22.48
C GLU A 148 -0.74 25.12 -21.71
N SER A 149 -1.57 25.65 -20.80
CA SER A 149 -1.19 26.74 -19.92
C SER A 149 -0.24 26.26 -18.82
N ASP A 150 0.57 27.18 -18.28
CA ASP A 150 1.46 26.88 -17.15
C ASP A 150 0.66 26.35 -15.95
N ASP A 151 -0.54 26.89 -15.71
CA ASP A 151 -1.47 26.46 -14.65
C ASP A 151 -1.92 25.01 -14.84
N THR A 152 -2.32 24.62 -16.06
CA THR A 152 -2.72 23.24 -16.38
C THR A 152 -1.55 22.27 -16.19
N LEU A 153 -0.36 22.68 -16.64
CA LEU A 153 0.85 21.88 -16.47
C LEU A 153 1.21 21.70 -14.98
N MET A 154 1.11 22.76 -14.17
CA MET A 154 1.34 22.69 -12.72
C MET A 154 0.34 21.74 -12.03
N LEU A 155 -0.95 21.80 -12.40
CA LEU A 155 -1.96 20.89 -11.87
C LEU A 155 -1.66 19.42 -12.21
N ARG A 156 -1.29 19.12 -13.46
CA ARG A 156 -0.94 17.74 -13.87
C ARG A 156 0.26 17.21 -13.09
N ARG A 157 1.27 18.06 -12.87
CA ARG A 157 2.44 17.71 -12.04
C ARG A 157 2.04 17.47 -10.58
N ALA A 158 1.16 18.31 -10.02
CA ALA A 158 0.66 18.13 -8.66
C ALA A 158 -0.16 16.84 -8.53
N ALA A 159 -0.97 16.49 -9.53
CA ALA A 159 -1.72 15.24 -9.55
C ALA A 159 -0.80 13.99 -9.60
N ASP A 160 0.24 14.00 -10.45
CA ASP A 160 1.23 12.91 -10.49
C ASP A 160 2.01 12.80 -9.17
N ALA A 161 2.42 13.92 -8.57
CA ALA A 161 3.06 13.94 -7.26
C ALA A 161 2.15 13.37 -6.16
N ALA A 162 0.85 13.67 -6.21
CA ALA A 162 -0.14 13.13 -5.27
C ALA A 162 -0.31 11.61 -5.44
N ALA A 163 -0.37 11.12 -6.67
CA ALA A 163 -0.44 9.69 -6.99
C ALA A 163 0.80 8.91 -6.50
N ARG A 164 1.94 9.59 -6.34
CA ARG A 164 3.22 9.03 -5.87
C ARG A 164 3.46 9.21 -4.36
N SER A 165 2.49 9.70 -3.61
CA SER A 165 2.61 10.03 -2.18
C SER A 165 3.73 11.04 -1.87
N ARG A 166 3.82 12.13 -2.63
CA ARG A 166 4.80 13.21 -2.42
C ARG A 166 4.13 14.50 -1.95
N PRO A 167 3.64 14.54 -0.70
CA PRO A 167 2.82 15.66 -0.23
C PRO A 167 3.55 17.01 -0.28
N ASP A 168 4.85 17.05 0.01
CA ASP A 168 5.62 18.30 -0.04
C ASP A 168 5.72 18.88 -1.47
N GLU A 169 5.87 18.02 -2.49
CA GLU A 169 5.88 18.42 -3.90
C GLU A 169 4.50 18.92 -4.33
N VAL A 170 3.42 18.25 -3.90
CA VAL A 170 2.04 18.71 -4.15
C VAL A 170 1.81 20.09 -3.54
N LEU A 171 2.19 20.30 -2.27
CA LEU A 171 2.01 21.57 -1.58
C LEU A 171 2.80 22.69 -2.27
N ALA A 172 4.06 22.45 -2.64
CA ALA A 172 4.88 23.44 -3.32
C ALA A 172 4.33 23.83 -4.72
N LEU A 173 3.74 22.88 -5.46
CA LEU A 173 3.15 23.14 -6.77
C LEU A 173 1.80 23.86 -6.66
N THR A 174 0.97 23.47 -5.69
CA THR A 174 -0.38 24.03 -5.49
C THR A 174 -0.37 25.41 -4.84
N GLU A 175 0.61 25.71 -3.98
CA GLU A 175 0.74 27.02 -3.31
C GLU A 175 0.75 28.18 -4.32
N LYS A 176 1.52 28.03 -5.40
CA LYS A 176 1.59 29.05 -6.47
C LYS A 176 0.26 29.27 -7.18
N LEU A 177 -0.54 28.22 -7.36
CA LEU A 177 -1.85 28.29 -8.01
C LEU A 177 -2.90 28.92 -7.10
N LEU A 178 -2.79 28.70 -5.78
CA LEU A 178 -3.70 29.27 -4.78
C LEU A 178 -3.42 30.75 -4.53
N ASP A 179 -2.15 31.17 -4.59
CA ASP A 179 -1.75 32.58 -4.44
C ASP A 179 -1.93 33.41 -5.72
N SER A 180 -2.12 32.76 -6.87
CA SER A 180 -2.23 33.41 -8.18
C SER A 180 -3.62 34.04 -8.39
N PRO A 181 -3.72 35.39 -8.50
CA PRO A 181 -4.99 36.06 -8.76
C PRO A 181 -5.47 35.90 -10.21
N SER A 182 -4.63 35.41 -11.13
CA SER A 182 -4.96 35.19 -12.53
C SER A 182 -5.50 33.79 -12.83
N SER A 183 -5.38 32.86 -11.88
CA SER A 183 -5.86 31.49 -12.06
C SER A 183 -7.38 31.45 -11.98
N ASP A 184 -8.01 30.68 -12.87
CA ASP A 184 -9.46 30.53 -12.86
C ASP A 184 -9.96 29.75 -11.62
N THR A 185 -11.24 29.90 -11.31
CA THR A 185 -11.87 29.28 -10.15
C THR A 185 -11.79 27.75 -10.14
N ALA A 186 -11.82 27.11 -11.32
CA ALA A 186 -11.77 25.65 -11.42
C ALA A 186 -10.36 25.12 -11.12
N THR A 187 -9.34 25.85 -11.58
CA THR A 187 -7.92 25.59 -11.30
C THR A 187 -7.61 25.76 -9.83
N GLN A 188 -8.05 26.87 -9.21
CA GLN A 188 -7.90 27.10 -7.78
C GLN A 188 -8.60 26.01 -6.95
N THR A 189 -9.80 25.58 -7.38
CA THR A 189 -10.52 24.49 -6.71
C THR A 189 -9.74 23.17 -6.80
N SER A 190 -9.24 22.80 -7.98
CA SER A 190 -8.45 21.59 -8.17
C SER A 190 -7.15 21.61 -7.37
N ALA A 191 -6.46 22.75 -7.35
CA ALA A 191 -5.26 22.96 -6.55
C ALA A 191 -5.55 22.82 -5.05
N ALA A 192 -6.65 23.40 -4.56
CA ALA A 192 -7.06 23.30 -3.16
C ALA A 192 -7.39 21.86 -2.75
N LEU A 193 -8.06 21.09 -3.61
CA LEU A 193 -8.37 19.67 -3.36
C LEU A 193 -7.11 18.81 -3.30
N LEU A 194 -6.15 19.01 -4.23
CA LEU A 194 -4.86 18.33 -4.20
C LEU A 194 -4.04 18.69 -2.95
N ALA A 195 -3.99 19.97 -2.59
CA ALA A 195 -3.31 20.43 -1.37
C ALA A 195 -3.96 19.84 -0.10
N ALA A 196 -5.29 19.77 -0.05
CA ALA A 196 -6.01 19.17 1.07
C ALA A 196 -5.75 17.66 1.18
N ALA A 197 -5.69 16.95 0.04
CA ALA A 197 -5.28 15.55 -0.02
C ALA A 197 -3.87 15.32 0.54
N ALA A 198 -2.90 16.15 0.12
CA ALA A 198 -1.54 16.12 0.65
C ALA A 198 -1.49 16.37 2.16
N HIS A 199 -2.29 17.32 2.66
CA HIS A 199 -2.40 17.56 4.10
C HIS A 199 -3.01 16.39 4.88
N ILE A 200 -3.96 15.63 4.31
CA ILE A 200 -4.45 14.40 4.94
C ILE A 200 -3.32 13.36 5.05
N GLN A 201 -2.55 13.15 3.98
CA GLN A 201 -1.43 12.19 3.98
C GLN A 201 -0.31 12.60 4.95
N SER A 202 -0.07 13.91 5.13
CA SER A 202 0.87 14.45 6.12
C SER A 202 0.28 14.60 7.53
N ASN A 203 -0.92 14.08 7.80
CA ASN A 203 -1.61 14.17 9.08
C ASN A 203 -1.84 15.61 9.61
N ARG A 204 -2.08 16.57 8.70
CA ARG A 204 -2.37 17.99 8.98
C ARG A 204 -3.84 18.31 8.70
N LEU A 205 -4.75 17.61 9.38
CA LEU A 205 -6.19 17.65 9.09
C LEU A 205 -6.83 19.04 9.25
N GLU A 206 -6.31 19.88 10.14
CA GLU A 206 -6.78 21.28 10.28
C GLU A 206 -6.57 22.09 9.01
N ARG A 207 -5.41 21.93 8.36
CA ARG A 207 -5.11 22.59 7.09
C ARG A 207 -5.96 22.06 5.94
N ALA A 208 -6.19 20.75 5.90
CA ALA A 208 -7.12 20.15 4.94
C ALA A 208 -8.53 20.74 5.08
N LEU A 209 -9.07 20.82 6.31
CA LEU A 209 -10.39 21.43 6.56
C LEU A 209 -10.45 22.91 6.18
N ALA A 210 -9.40 23.68 6.39
CA ALA A 210 -9.35 25.08 5.98
C ALA A 210 -9.48 25.22 4.46
N LEU A 211 -8.81 24.36 3.69
CA LEU A 211 -8.91 24.33 2.23
C LEU A 211 -10.30 23.88 1.76
N TYR A 212 -10.90 22.84 2.38
CA TYR A 212 -12.26 22.42 2.03
C TYR A 212 -13.29 23.51 2.32
N ARG A 213 -13.16 24.25 3.42
CA ARG A 213 -13.99 25.43 3.72
C ARG A 213 -13.80 26.55 2.69
N HIS A 214 -12.58 26.75 2.21
CA HIS A 214 -12.28 27.74 1.16
C HIS A 214 -12.92 27.35 -0.18
N VAL A 215 -12.87 26.07 -0.57
CA VAL A 215 -13.58 25.55 -1.74
C VAL A 215 -15.09 25.72 -1.57
N GLY A 216 -15.63 25.39 -0.39
CA GLY A 216 -17.03 25.57 -0.05
C GLY A 216 -17.94 24.43 -0.53
N GLU A 217 -19.09 24.31 0.12
CA GLU A 217 -20.07 23.21 -0.05
C GLU A 217 -20.62 23.07 -1.47
N GLU A 218 -20.80 24.18 -2.19
CA GLU A 218 -21.37 24.17 -3.54
C GLU A 218 -20.41 23.61 -4.60
N ARG A 219 -19.10 23.73 -4.37
CA ARG A 219 -18.05 23.38 -5.36
C ARG A 219 -17.35 22.06 -5.07
N ILE A 220 -17.33 21.63 -3.81
CA ILE A 220 -16.58 20.45 -3.37
C ILE A 220 -17.17 19.12 -3.89
N GLY A 221 -18.48 19.07 -4.11
CA GLY A 221 -19.18 17.89 -4.63
C GLY A 221 -18.89 16.62 -3.82
N VAL A 222 -18.62 15.51 -4.52
CA VAL A 222 -18.40 14.19 -3.90
C VAL A 222 -17.10 14.10 -3.09
N ASP A 223 -16.15 15.00 -3.35
CA ASP A 223 -14.88 15.05 -2.60
C ASP A 223 -15.07 15.62 -1.17
N ALA A 224 -16.28 16.08 -0.80
CA ALA A 224 -16.62 16.37 0.59
C ALA A 224 -16.49 15.15 1.50
N ALA A 225 -16.46 13.92 0.96
CA ALA A 225 -16.07 12.73 1.72
C ALA A 225 -14.72 12.91 2.44
N TRP A 226 -13.76 13.63 1.83
CA TRP A 226 -12.46 13.89 2.44
C TRP A 226 -12.52 14.96 3.53
N ALA A 227 -13.47 15.89 3.42
CA ALA A 227 -13.78 16.81 4.51
C ALA A 227 -14.43 16.08 5.69
N VAL A 228 -15.28 15.07 5.45
CA VAL A 228 -15.78 14.14 6.48
C VAL A 228 -14.63 13.40 7.16
N VAL A 229 -13.68 12.84 6.39
CA VAL A 229 -12.48 12.19 6.93
C VAL A 229 -11.70 13.14 7.84
N ALA A 230 -11.42 14.36 7.38
CA ALA A 230 -10.65 15.33 8.14
C ALA A 230 -11.38 15.80 9.40
N ALA A 231 -12.70 16.02 9.32
CA ALA A 231 -13.53 16.41 10.46
C ALA A 231 -13.58 15.32 11.53
N ILE A 232 -13.83 14.07 11.15
CA ILE A 232 -13.87 12.93 12.07
C ILE A 232 -12.51 12.69 12.71
N GLY A 233 -11.41 12.77 11.95
CA GLY A 233 -10.06 12.62 12.49
C GLY A 233 -9.73 13.67 13.55
N ARG A 234 -10.32 14.87 13.46
CA ARG A 234 -10.21 15.96 14.44
C ARG A 234 -11.23 15.90 15.57
N GLY A 235 -12.18 14.98 15.53
CA GLY A 235 -13.27 14.85 16.50
C GLY A 235 -14.42 15.84 16.33
N ASP A 236 -14.54 16.49 15.17
CA ASP A 236 -15.62 17.43 14.86
C ASP A 236 -16.79 16.70 14.16
N LEU A 237 -17.57 15.96 14.95
CA LEU A 237 -18.74 15.22 14.45
C LEU A 237 -19.82 16.12 13.81
N PRO A 238 -20.14 17.32 14.36
CA PRO A 238 -21.07 18.24 13.71
C PRO A 238 -20.61 18.66 12.31
N ALA A 239 -19.34 19.06 12.13
CA ALA A 239 -18.82 19.41 10.82
C ALA A 239 -18.81 18.21 9.86
N ALA A 240 -18.52 17.00 10.36
CA ALA A 240 -18.58 15.79 9.55
C ALA A 240 -19.98 15.54 8.97
N ARG A 241 -21.04 15.72 9.76
CA ARG A 241 -22.43 15.58 9.28
C ARG A 241 -22.78 16.68 8.28
N GLN A 242 -22.37 17.92 8.53
CA GLN A 242 -22.55 19.03 7.59
C GLN A 242 -21.92 18.73 6.22
N TRP A 243 -20.66 18.28 6.19
CA TRP A 243 -20.00 17.90 4.93
C TRP A 243 -20.67 16.72 4.24
N ARG A 244 -21.15 15.74 5.01
CA ARG A 244 -21.88 14.60 4.46
C ARG A 244 -23.20 15.02 3.79
N GLU A 245 -23.92 15.98 4.36
CA GLU A 245 -25.12 16.58 3.75
C GLU A 245 -24.77 17.32 2.45
N ALA A 246 -23.62 18.01 2.42
CA ALA A 246 -23.12 18.75 1.27
C ALA A 246 -22.75 17.86 0.05
N MET A 247 -22.44 16.58 0.25
CA MET A 247 -22.04 15.67 -0.84
C MET A 247 -23.10 15.49 -1.95
N ALA A 248 -24.36 15.90 -1.70
CA ALA A 248 -25.54 15.66 -2.54
C ALA A 248 -25.81 14.17 -2.85
N GLN A 249 -27.07 13.81 -3.12
CA GLN A 249 -27.46 12.42 -3.45
C GLN A 249 -27.13 12.07 -4.91
N ASN A 250 -25.85 12.10 -5.29
CA ASN A 250 -25.43 11.75 -6.65
C ASN A 250 -24.94 10.30 -6.72
N GLY A 251 -25.86 9.33 -6.67
CA GLY A 251 -25.55 7.90 -6.88
C GLY A 251 -25.27 7.49 -8.35
N LEU A 252 -25.04 8.46 -9.25
CA LEU A 252 -24.94 8.22 -10.70
C LEU A 252 -23.62 7.58 -11.13
N THR A 253 -22.58 7.66 -10.30
CA THR A 253 -21.26 7.09 -10.61
C THR A 253 -20.78 6.19 -9.47
N ASN A 254 -19.99 5.17 -9.80
CA ASN A 254 -19.33 4.31 -8.82
C ASN A 254 -18.46 5.12 -7.84
N ARG A 255 -17.77 6.17 -8.33
CA ARG A 255 -16.99 7.08 -7.47
C ARG A 255 -17.87 7.73 -6.41
N ALA A 256 -18.98 8.32 -6.82
CA ALA A 256 -19.86 9.05 -5.93
C ALA A 256 -20.58 8.13 -4.92
N ALA A 257 -21.09 6.98 -5.38
CA ALA A 257 -21.70 5.97 -4.51
C ALA A 257 -20.67 5.40 -3.52
N GLY A 258 -19.48 5.05 -3.99
CA GLY A 258 -18.42 4.50 -3.14
C GLY A 258 -17.92 5.49 -2.09
N LEU A 259 -17.75 6.77 -2.44
CA LEU A 259 -17.36 7.82 -1.47
C LEU A 259 -18.49 8.16 -0.49
N THR A 260 -19.75 8.01 -0.91
CA THR A 260 -20.91 8.15 -0.04
C THR A 260 -20.93 7.05 1.02
N ASP A 261 -20.83 5.79 0.61
CA ASP A 261 -20.74 4.64 1.52
C ASP A 261 -19.54 4.77 2.47
N PHE A 262 -18.42 5.29 1.96
CA PHE A 262 -17.23 5.55 2.78
C PHE A 262 -17.51 6.57 3.88
N ALA A 263 -18.10 7.72 3.54
CA ALA A 263 -18.43 8.77 4.51
C ALA A 263 -19.47 8.30 5.54
N ASP A 264 -20.52 7.60 5.09
CA ASP A 264 -21.55 7.03 5.97
C ASP A 264 -20.98 5.97 6.91
N GLY A 265 -20.11 5.09 6.38
CA GLY A 265 -19.45 4.05 7.18
C GLY A 265 -18.52 4.63 8.22
N LEU A 266 -17.79 5.70 7.88
CA LEU A 266 -16.92 6.40 8.81
C LEU A 266 -17.72 7.12 9.92
N ILE A 267 -18.82 7.81 9.60
CA ILE A 267 -19.71 8.41 10.62
C ILE A 267 -20.27 7.31 11.54
N ALA A 268 -20.81 6.24 10.97
CA ALA A 268 -21.36 5.11 11.72
C ALA A 268 -20.35 4.48 12.69
N SER A 269 -19.05 4.51 12.36
CA SER A 269 -17.98 4.00 13.22
C SER A 269 -17.82 4.77 14.54
N THR A 270 -18.31 6.02 14.59
CA THR A 270 -18.26 6.89 15.77
C THR A 270 -19.55 6.88 16.60
N GLU A 271 -20.65 6.37 16.04
CA GLU A 271 -21.98 6.39 16.66
C GLU A 271 -22.37 5.05 17.31
N GLY A 272 -21.42 4.12 17.49
CA GLY A 272 -21.63 2.83 18.13
C GLY A 272 -22.11 1.70 17.19
N PHE A 273 -22.33 1.99 15.90
CA PHE A 273 -22.78 1.01 14.91
C PHE A 273 -21.60 0.36 14.17
N GLY A 274 -20.74 -0.34 14.91
CA GLY A 274 -19.56 -0.97 14.31
C GLY A 274 -19.88 -1.95 13.18
N ASP A 275 -21.03 -2.65 13.23
CA ASP A 275 -21.41 -3.65 12.21
C ASP A 275 -21.74 -2.96 10.89
N ARG A 276 -22.60 -1.94 10.99
CA ARG A 276 -22.99 -1.11 9.86
C ARG A 276 -21.80 -0.35 9.27
N ALA A 277 -20.90 0.14 10.12
CA ALA A 277 -19.67 0.80 9.69
C ALA A 277 -18.82 -0.11 8.80
N LEU A 278 -18.53 -1.35 9.25
CA LEU A 278 -17.75 -2.30 8.45
C LEU A 278 -18.46 -2.68 7.15
N GLU A 279 -19.76 -2.91 7.19
CA GLU A 279 -20.56 -3.24 6.00
C GLU A 279 -20.46 -2.13 4.94
N LEU A 280 -20.66 -0.87 5.34
CA LEU A 280 -20.57 0.29 4.46
C LEU A 280 -19.15 0.49 3.91
N LEU A 281 -18.12 0.37 4.75
CA LEU A 281 -16.74 0.54 4.32
C LEU A 281 -16.30 -0.59 3.36
N ALA A 282 -16.69 -1.85 3.61
CA ALA A 282 -16.43 -2.96 2.71
C ALA A 282 -17.23 -2.86 1.40
N GLY A 283 -18.46 -2.33 1.47
CA GLY A 283 -19.26 -1.94 0.32
C GLY A 283 -18.53 -0.90 -0.53
N SER A 284 -18.03 0.17 0.08
CA SER A 284 -17.24 1.22 -0.57
C SER A 284 -16.01 0.67 -1.32
N VAL A 285 -15.25 -0.25 -0.71
CA VAL A 285 -14.14 -0.95 -1.40
C VAL A 285 -14.62 -1.67 -2.66
N SER A 286 -15.78 -2.32 -2.60
CA SER A 286 -16.36 -3.03 -3.74
C SER A 286 -16.82 -2.08 -4.83
N THR A 287 -17.44 -0.96 -4.46
CA THR A 287 -17.97 0.04 -5.40
C THR A 287 -16.86 0.81 -6.10
N LEU A 288 -15.78 1.16 -5.38
CA LEU A 288 -14.63 1.85 -5.97
C LEU A 288 -13.68 0.93 -6.76
N ALA A 289 -13.89 -0.39 -6.73
CA ALA A 289 -13.04 -1.39 -7.37
C ALA A 289 -12.80 -1.12 -8.86
N SER A 290 -13.79 -0.57 -9.58
CA SER A 290 -13.67 -0.29 -11.02
C SER A 290 -12.72 0.86 -11.35
N LEU A 291 -12.29 1.64 -10.35
CA LEU A 291 -11.39 2.78 -10.55
C LEU A 291 -9.92 2.42 -10.32
N GLY A 292 -9.63 1.28 -9.68
CA GLY A 292 -8.26 0.80 -9.44
C GLY A 292 -7.32 1.85 -8.82
N ASP A 293 -6.21 2.08 -9.50
CA ASP A 293 -5.15 3.05 -9.15
C ASP A 293 -5.38 4.45 -9.73
N GLU A 294 -6.34 4.63 -10.65
CA GLU A 294 -6.67 5.91 -11.27
C GLU A 294 -7.32 6.90 -10.29
N VAL A 295 -7.87 6.40 -9.17
CA VAL A 295 -8.51 7.22 -8.15
C VAL A 295 -7.51 7.69 -7.09
N LEU A 296 -7.28 9.00 -7.02
CA LEU A 296 -6.57 9.60 -5.89
C LEU A 296 -7.41 9.49 -4.62
N LEU A 297 -6.98 8.66 -3.69
CA LEU A 297 -7.60 8.46 -2.37
C LEU A 297 -6.63 8.96 -1.27
N PRO A 298 -6.87 10.13 -0.66
CA PRO A 298 -6.06 10.61 0.48
C PRO A 298 -6.07 9.63 1.67
N GLU A 299 -7.19 8.94 1.83
CA GLU A 299 -7.35 7.79 2.71
C GLU A 299 -8.21 6.73 2.01
N THR A 300 -7.96 5.45 2.26
CA THR A 300 -8.69 4.38 1.59
C THR A 300 -9.80 3.82 2.47
N PRO A 301 -10.97 3.45 1.92
CA PRO A 301 -12.01 2.77 2.69
C PRO A 301 -11.53 1.46 3.32
N ALA A 302 -10.63 0.74 2.65
CA ALA A 302 -10.03 -0.48 3.17
C ALA A 302 -9.16 -0.25 4.40
N ALA A 303 -8.39 0.83 4.45
CA ALA A 303 -7.58 1.18 5.61
C ALA A 303 -8.44 1.54 6.82
N ILE A 304 -9.49 2.35 6.63
CA ILE A 304 -10.45 2.68 7.70
C ILE A 304 -11.21 1.42 8.15
N ALA A 305 -11.68 0.59 7.22
CA ALA A 305 -12.33 -0.68 7.54
C ALA A 305 -11.44 -1.58 8.41
N ALA A 306 -10.14 -1.66 8.08
CA ALA A 306 -9.18 -2.42 8.87
C ALA A 306 -9.04 -1.87 10.29
N ILE A 307 -8.91 -0.55 10.45
CA ILE A 307 -8.81 0.07 11.79
C ILE A 307 -10.08 -0.17 12.61
N VAL A 308 -11.26 -0.03 11.99
CA VAL A 308 -12.55 -0.35 12.62
C VAL A 308 -12.62 -1.83 13.01
N ALA A 309 -12.15 -2.74 12.16
CA ALA A 309 -12.11 -4.17 12.46
C ALA A 309 -11.16 -4.49 13.62
N PHE A 310 -9.99 -3.82 13.72
CA PHE A 310 -9.12 -3.93 14.90
C PHE A 310 -9.81 -3.40 16.17
N GLY A 311 -10.56 -2.31 16.04
CA GLY A 311 -11.43 -1.75 17.09
C GLY A 311 -12.52 -2.69 17.60
N ARG A 312 -12.82 -3.74 16.82
CA ARG A 312 -13.81 -4.78 17.14
C ARG A 312 -13.19 -6.12 17.53
N GLY A 313 -11.87 -6.24 17.54
CA GLY A 313 -11.20 -7.52 17.78
C GLY A 313 -11.33 -8.50 16.62
N GLU A 314 -11.46 -8.02 15.39
CA GLU A 314 -11.63 -8.82 14.17
C GLU A 314 -10.45 -8.65 13.18
N PRO A 315 -9.19 -8.90 13.57
CA PRO A 315 -8.03 -8.69 12.69
C PRO A 315 -8.04 -9.57 11.42
N ALA A 316 -8.74 -10.71 11.44
CA ALA A 316 -8.93 -11.54 10.24
C ALA A 316 -9.84 -10.86 9.20
N ALA A 317 -10.87 -10.14 9.63
CA ALA A 317 -11.74 -9.38 8.73
C ALA A 317 -10.97 -8.21 8.10
N ALA A 318 -10.13 -7.53 8.89
CA ALA A 318 -9.21 -6.50 8.39
C ALA A 318 -8.33 -7.02 7.25
N GLU A 319 -7.67 -8.18 7.47
CA GLU A 319 -6.82 -8.81 6.46
C GLU A 319 -7.56 -9.13 5.17
N ILE A 320 -8.79 -9.68 5.25
CA ILE A 320 -9.62 -9.99 4.06
C ILE A 320 -9.90 -8.73 3.23
N VAL A 321 -10.29 -7.63 3.88
CA VAL A 321 -10.63 -6.37 3.19
C VAL A 321 -9.38 -5.74 2.58
N LEU A 322 -8.25 -5.75 3.28
CA LEU A 322 -6.98 -5.20 2.81
C LEU A 322 -6.38 -6.01 1.65
N GLU A 323 -6.37 -7.35 1.75
CA GLU A 323 -5.92 -8.23 0.67
C GLU A 323 -6.78 -8.07 -0.59
N ARG A 324 -8.08 -7.80 -0.43
CA ARG A 324 -8.95 -7.45 -1.55
C ARG A 324 -8.56 -6.11 -2.17
N ALA A 325 -8.30 -5.08 -1.35
CA ALA A 325 -7.89 -3.77 -1.83
C ALA A 325 -6.54 -3.80 -2.57
N LEU A 326 -5.59 -4.60 -2.08
CA LEU A 326 -4.30 -4.85 -2.75
C LEU A 326 -4.49 -5.48 -4.13
N ARG A 327 -5.33 -6.51 -4.26
CA ARG A 327 -5.62 -7.13 -5.57
C ARG A 327 -6.31 -6.19 -6.56
N LEU A 328 -7.04 -5.19 -6.04
CA LEU A 328 -7.73 -4.18 -6.85
C LEU A 328 -6.86 -2.95 -7.09
N GLU A 329 -5.64 -2.90 -6.55
CA GLU A 329 -4.74 -1.73 -6.61
C GLU A 329 -5.41 -0.44 -6.13
N LEU A 330 -6.35 -0.56 -5.19
CA LEU A 330 -7.21 0.53 -4.76
C LEU A 330 -6.40 1.66 -4.10
N GLY A 331 -6.41 2.84 -4.72
CA GLY A 331 -5.65 4.00 -4.24
C GLY A 331 -4.17 3.97 -4.61
N GLY A 332 -3.79 3.14 -5.58
CA GLY A 332 -2.45 3.07 -6.17
C GLY A 332 -1.36 2.72 -5.16
N GLU A 333 -0.14 3.19 -5.44
CA GLU A 333 1.04 2.93 -4.59
C GLU A 333 0.90 3.46 -3.14
N PRO A 334 0.33 4.67 -2.88
CA PRO A 334 0.07 5.12 -1.51
C PRO A 334 -0.88 4.18 -0.77
N GLY A 335 -1.98 3.75 -1.43
CA GLY A 335 -2.92 2.78 -0.89
C GLY A 335 -2.25 1.45 -0.58
N ARG A 336 -1.47 0.91 -1.52
CA ARG A 336 -0.71 -0.33 -1.36
C ARG A 336 0.18 -0.30 -0.12
N ARG A 337 0.98 0.76 0.06
CA ARG A 337 1.87 0.92 1.24
C ARG A 337 1.09 0.92 2.54
N ARG A 338 0.00 1.70 2.60
CA ARG A 338 -0.91 1.74 3.76
C ARG A 338 -1.49 0.37 4.07
N HIS A 339 -1.94 -0.36 3.05
CA HIS A 339 -2.55 -1.68 3.22
C HIS A 339 -1.54 -2.72 3.71
N LEU A 340 -0.32 -2.75 3.16
CA LEU A 340 0.74 -3.64 3.61
C LEU A 340 1.07 -3.44 5.10
N LEU A 341 1.17 -2.18 5.54
CA LEU A 341 1.40 -1.85 6.95
C LEU A 341 0.27 -2.34 7.85
N LEU A 342 -0.99 -2.15 7.45
CA LEU A 342 -2.15 -2.59 8.23
C LEU A 342 -2.33 -4.12 8.22
N ILE A 343 -2.00 -4.81 7.13
CA ILE A 343 -1.96 -6.29 7.10
C ILE A 343 -0.91 -6.78 8.08
N ALA A 344 0.30 -6.24 8.02
CA ALA A 344 1.37 -6.58 8.94
C ALA A 344 0.99 -6.30 10.40
N TRP A 345 0.22 -5.24 10.66
CA TRP A 345 -0.34 -4.96 11.99
C TRP A 345 -1.30 -6.05 12.46
N GLY A 346 -2.27 -6.45 11.62
CA GLY A 346 -3.20 -7.53 11.94
C GLY A 346 -2.50 -8.88 12.19
N LEU A 347 -1.49 -9.19 11.39
CA LEU A 347 -0.62 -10.36 11.57
C LEU A 347 0.15 -10.30 12.89
N MET A 348 0.72 -9.14 13.23
CA MET A 348 1.42 -8.93 14.51
C MET A 348 0.48 -9.17 15.71
N MET A 349 -0.74 -8.62 15.69
CA MET A 349 -1.72 -8.81 16.77
C MET A 349 -2.00 -10.30 17.01
N ARG A 350 -2.24 -11.04 15.93
CA ARG A 350 -2.52 -12.48 15.95
C ARG A 350 -1.31 -13.35 16.30
N GLY A 351 -0.11 -12.77 16.38
CA GLY A 351 1.14 -13.48 16.71
C GLY A 351 1.92 -14.01 15.51
N GLY A 352 1.51 -13.72 14.27
CA GLY A 352 2.21 -14.08 13.04
C GLY A 352 3.41 -13.16 12.76
N LEU A 353 4.40 -13.14 13.66
CA LEU A 353 5.49 -12.14 13.66
C LEU A 353 6.37 -12.22 12.41
N ASP A 354 6.72 -13.44 11.96
CA ASP A 354 7.60 -13.63 10.80
C ASP A 354 6.86 -13.33 9.48
N THR A 355 5.55 -13.62 9.43
CA THR A 355 4.70 -13.28 8.29
C THR A 355 4.48 -11.76 8.22
N ALA A 356 4.32 -11.09 9.36
CA ALA A 356 4.27 -9.63 9.41
C ALA A 356 5.57 -8.99 8.90
N GLU A 357 6.75 -9.50 9.29
CA GLU A 357 8.03 -8.98 8.77
C GLU A 357 8.20 -9.20 7.27
N ARG A 358 7.83 -10.38 6.75
CA ARG A 358 7.84 -10.62 5.31
C ARG A 358 6.95 -9.62 4.57
N ARG A 359 5.79 -9.29 5.13
CA ARG A 359 4.87 -8.31 4.54
C ARG A 359 5.46 -6.89 4.57
N ILE A 360 6.14 -6.51 5.65
CA ILE A 360 6.85 -5.22 5.73
C ILE A 360 7.96 -5.13 4.67
N ALA A 361 8.66 -6.23 4.39
CA ALA A 361 9.73 -6.26 3.38
C ALA A 361 9.22 -5.96 1.95
N GLU A 362 7.93 -6.12 1.67
CA GLU A 362 7.31 -5.77 0.38
C GLU A 362 7.23 -4.25 0.11
N LEU A 363 7.46 -3.40 1.13
CA LEU A 363 7.47 -1.93 0.99
C LEU A 363 8.71 -1.40 0.25
N GLN A 364 9.78 -2.20 0.11
CA GLN A 364 11.07 -1.85 -0.48
C GLN A 364 11.84 -0.73 0.28
N ASP A 365 11.43 0.54 0.21
CA ASP A 365 12.09 1.67 0.87
C ASP A 365 11.15 2.46 1.81
N PRO A 366 11.30 2.32 3.14
CA PRO A 366 10.50 3.07 4.12
C PRO A 366 10.63 4.60 4.04
N ARG A 367 11.67 5.13 3.38
CA ARG A 367 11.86 6.59 3.22
C ARG A 367 10.84 7.23 2.28
N GLU A 368 10.15 6.42 1.47
CA GLU A 368 9.10 6.88 0.57
C GLU A 368 7.71 6.91 1.24
N LEU A 369 7.61 6.58 2.53
CA LEU A 369 6.37 6.68 3.28
C LEU A 369 6.07 8.13 3.65
N CYS A 370 4.81 8.53 3.54
CA CYS A 370 4.32 9.79 4.11
C CYS A 370 4.43 9.79 5.66
N ASP A 371 4.41 10.97 6.28
CA ASP A 371 4.54 11.13 7.74
C ASP A 371 3.58 10.22 8.54
N ARG A 372 2.31 10.12 8.11
CA ARG A 372 1.29 9.26 8.72
C ARG A 372 1.70 7.79 8.71
N ASP A 373 2.22 7.31 7.58
CA ASP A 373 2.54 5.90 7.38
C ASP A 373 3.90 5.55 7.98
N LEU A 374 4.82 6.52 8.06
CA LEU A 374 6.09 6.38 8.73
C LEU A 374 5.91 6.20 10.25
N LEU A 375 4.97 6.93 10.87
CA LEU A 375 4.62 6.69 12.27
C LEU A 375 4.07 5.27 12.47
N LEU A 376 3.13 4.84 11.63
CA LEU A 376 2.57 3.48 11.68
C LEU A 376 3.67 2.42 11.53
N TYR A 377 4.58 2.61 10.58
CA TYR A 377 5.71 1.72 10.35
C TYR A 377 6.61 1.58 11.58
N TRP A 378 7.03 2.69 12.21
CA TRP A 378 7.91 2.60 13.38
C TRP A 378 7.22 2.05 14.62
N CYS A 379 5.94 2.36 14.83
CA CYS A 379 5.14 1.73 15.89
C CYS A 379 4.98 0.22 15.66
N LEU A 380 4.78 -0.22 14.42
CA LEU A 380 4.71 -1.63 14.04
C LEU A 380 6.05 -2.35 14.29
N ARG A 381 7.17 -1.75 13.87
CA ARG A 381 8.53 -2.27 14.14
C ARG A 381 8.80 -2.41 15.64
N GLY A 382 8.40 -1.41 16.43
CA GLY A 382 8.52 -1.45 17.88
C GLY A 382 7.63 -2.51 18.53
N GLY A 383 6.39 -2.66 18.07
CA GLY A 383 5.46 -3.71 18.51
C GLY A 383 5.96 -5.12 18.22
N LEU A 384 6.56 -5.35 17.05
CA LEU A 384 7.21 -6.61 16.68
C LEU A 384 8.41 -6.90 17.60
N ALA A 385 9.29 -5.91 17.78
CA ALA A 385 10.44 -6.02 18.68
C ALA A 385 10.03 -6.35 20.12
N ARG A 386 8.98 -5.68 20.62
CA ARG A 386 8.38 -5.94 21.94
C ARG A 386 7.94 -7.39 22.09
N ARG A 387 7.24 -7.93 21.09
CA ARG A 387 6.74 -9.31 21.11
C ARG A 387 7.86 -10.35 21.00
N ARG A 388 8.98 -10.00 20.37
CA ARG A 388 10.22 -10.80 20.32
C ARG A 388 11.14 -10.62 21.54
N SER A 389 10.82 -9.69 22.45
CA SER A 389 11.71 -9.28 23.54
C SER A 389 13.07 -8.73 23.08
N ASP A 390 13.12 -8.11 21.89
CA ASP A 390 14.31 -7.49 21.31
C ASP A 390 14.47 -6.04 21.79
N LEU A 391 15.23 -5.85 22.87
CA LEU A 391 15.44 -4.53 23.47
C LEU A 391 16.23 -3.55 22.57
N PRO A 392 17.32 -3.96 21.87
CA PRO A 392 17.97 -3.12 20.86
C PRO A 392 17.00 -2.59 19.80
N ALA A 393 16.19 -3.46 19.19
CA ALA A 393 15.23 -3.05 18.16
C ALA A 393 14.11 -2.15 18.73
N MET A 394 13.65 -2.39 19.97
CA MET A 394 12.73 -1.48 20.64
C MET A 394 13.31 -0.06 20.81
N ARG A 395 14.59 0.05 21.21
CA ARG A 395 15.27 1.34 21.38
C ARG A 395 15.48 2.06 20.06
N GLU A 396 15.75 1.32 18.98
CA GLU A 396 15.86 1.86 17.64
C GLU A 396 14.51 2.43 17.18
N ALA A 397 13.45 1.62 17.22
CA ALA A 397 12.10 2.06 16.87
C ALA A 397 11.68 3.28 17.71
N TRP A 398 11.94 3.29 19.01
CA TRP A 398 11.63 4.45 19.88
C TRP A 398 12.39 5.71 19.48
N ARG A 399 13.68 5.59 19.11
CA ARG A 399 14.48 6.74 18.65
C ARG A 399 13.89 7.35 17.39
N GLU A 400 13.44 6.51 16.46
CA GLU A 400 12.81 6.93 15.22
C GLU A 400 11.43 7.55 15.46
N ILE A 401 10.60 6.93 16.30
CA ILE A 401 9.32 7.54 16.73
C ILE A 401 9.57 8.92 17.33
N ARG A 402 10.56 9.07 18.21
CA ARG A 402 10.89 10.39 18.81
C ARG A 402 11.27 11.42 17.76
N ARG A 403 12.07 11.05 16.77
CA ARG A 403 12.49 11.95 15.67
C ARG A 403 11.29 12.47 14.88
N HIS A 404 10.29 11.62 14.64
CA HIS A 404 9.12 11.94 13.82
C HIS A 404 7.90 12.40 14.63
N SER A 405 7.94 12.31 15.97
CA SER A 405 6.84 12.74 16.85
C SER A 405 6.75 14.25 17.08
N PHE A 406 7.78 15.02 16.71
CA PHE A 406 7.79 16.47 16.94
C PHE A 406 6.78 17.16 16.03
N GLY A 407 5.84 17.91 16.62
CA GLY A 407 4.77 18.58 15.88
C GLY A 407 3.62 17.66 15.44
N LEU A 408 3.66 16.37 15.77
CA LEU A 408 2.58 15.44 15.48
C LEU A 408 1.31 15.85 16.23
N GLN A 409 0.21 16.06 15.49
CA GLN A 409 -1.12 16.22 16.08
C GLN A 409 -1.78 14.84 16.08
N ILE A 410 -2.12 14.33 17.27
CA ILE A 410 -2.86 13.06 17.37
C ILE A 410 -4.26 13.26 16.79
N THR A 411 -4.61 12.39 15.86
CA THR A 411 -5.95 12.27 15.27
C THR A 411 -6.58 10.94 15.67
N LEU A 412 -7.87 10.78 15.37
CA LEU A 412 -8.60 9.54 15.63
C LEU A 412 -7.93 8.33 14.93
N TYR A 413 -7.37 8.55 13.74
CA TYR A 413 -6.73 7.51 12.93
C TYR A 413 -5.36 7.07 13.45
N ASP A 414 -4.76 7.87 14.34
CA ASP A 414 -3.45 7.59 14.94
C ASP A 414 -3.55 6.82 16.25
N LEU A 415 -4.74 6.63 16.81
CA LEU A 415 -4.91 6.01 18.13
C LEU A 415 -4.35 4.58 18.21
N LEU A 416 -4.45 3.83 17.10
CA LEU A 416 -3.90 2.48 17.02
C LEU A 416 -2.36 2.47 17.11
N PRO A 417 -1.60 3.15 16.23
CA PRO A 417 -0.14 3.23 16.38
C PRO A 417 0.28 3.96 17.67
N PHE A 418 -0.49 4.94 18.14
CA PHE A 418 -0.22 5.61 19.41
C PHE A 418 -0.35 4.67 20.61
N GLY A 419 -1.24 3.66 20.54
CA GLY A 419 -1.32 2.60 21.52
C GLY A 419 0.01 1.87 21.75
N GLU A 420 0.66 1.38 20.69
CA GLU A 420 1.97 0.73 20.81
C GLU A 420 3.07 1.70 21.28
N MET A 421 2.98 2.97 20.87
CA MET A 421 3.87 4.03 21.34
C MET A 421 3.79 4.19 22.88
N LEU A 422 2.58 4.12 23.46
CA LEU A 422 2.38 4.15 24.91
C LEU A 422 3.08 2.99 25.62
N VAL A 423 2.91 1.78 25.11
CA VAL A 423 3.50 0.57 25.70
C VAL A 423 5.02 0.59 25.60
N LEU A 424 5.57 1.03 24.47
CA LEU A 424 7.01 1.17 24.27
C LEU A 424 7.62 2.22 25.21
N ALA A 425 6.98 3.39 25.33
CA ALA A 425 7.44 4.45 26.23
C ALA A 425 7.46 3.98 27.69
N ALA A 426 6.40 3.29 28.14
CA ALA A 426 6.35 2.71 29.47
C ALA A 426 7.47 1.68 29.68
N ARG A 427 7.68 0.77 28.72
CA ARG A 427 8.74 -0.24 28.78
C ARG A 427 10.14 0.38 28.83
N LEU A 428 10.36 1.48 28.13
CA LEU A 428 11.64 2.19 28.06
C LEU A 428 11.78 3.30 29.12
N ARG A 429 10.80 3.46 30.01
CA ARG A 429 10.75 4.47 31.08
C ARG A 429 10.83 5.92 30.57
N ASP A 430 10.17 6.20 29.45
CA ASP A 430 10.14 7.51 28.78
C ASP A 430 8.69 8.03 28.59
N SER A 431 7.77 7.65 29.48
CA SER A 431 6.35 8.03 29.40
C SER A 431 6.11 9.55 29.46
N ALA A 432 7.03 10.31 30.07
CA ALA A 432 6.93 11.76 30.16
C ALA A 432 6.96 12.43 28.77
N HIS A 433 7.67 11.86 27.79
CA HIS A 433 7.77 12.39 26.43
C HIS A 433 6.41 12.43 25.74
N ILE A 434 5.50 11.50 26.06
CA ILE A 434 4.23 11.30 25.37
C ILE A 434 3.01 11.71 26.19
N ALA A 435 3.19 12.18 27.43
CA ALA A 435 2.11 12.54 28.33
C ALA A 435 1.13 13.58 27.74
N ARG A 436 1.66 14.59 27.03
CA ARG A 436 0.82 15.60 26.35
C ARG A 436 0.03 15.01 25.17
N MET A 437 0.61 14.07 24.44
CA MET A 437 -0.07 13.39 23.34
C MET A 437 -1.18 12.48 23.87
N LEU A 438 -0.93 11.80 24.99
CA LEU A 438 -1.93 10.99 25.68
C LEU A 438 -3.11 11.84 26.16
N GLN A 439 -2.83 12.99 26.77
CA GLN A 439 -3.87 13.93 27.18
C GLN A 439 -4.73 14.37 25.97
N ALA A 440 -4.09 14.77 24.87
CA ALA A 440 -4.79 15.16 23.65
C ALA A 440 -5.64 14.01 23.07
N ALA A 441 -5.15 12.76 23.09
CA ALA A 441 -5.90 11.58 22.66
C ALA A 441 -7.14 11.33 23.54
N THR A 442 -7.00 11.45 24.86
CA THR A 442 -8.12 11.29 25.80
C THR A 442 -9.15 12.41 25.66
N GLU A 443 -8.71 13.65 25.45
CA GLU A 443 -9.60 14.79 25.21
C GLU A 443 -10.37 14.60 23.90
N LEU A 444 -9.70 14.17 22.83
CA LEU A 444 -10.32 13.86 21.54
C LEU A 444 -11.43 12.80 21.66
N LEU A 445 -11.16 11.69 22.35
CA LEU A 445 -12.16 10.65 22.55
C LEU A 445 -13.33 11.14 23.41
N ALA A 446 -13.05 11.90 24.47
CA ALA A 446 -14.07 12.46 25.34
C ALA A 446 -15.02 13.43 24.60
N THR A 447 -14.49 14.30 23.72
CA THR A 447 -15.34 15.21 22.93
C THR A 447 -16.25 14.48 21.94
N MET A 448 -15.86 13.28 21.52
CA MET A 448 -16.64 12.43 20.63
C MET A 448 -17.61 11.49 21.37
N GLY A 449 -17.64 11.52 22.71
CA GLY A 449 -18.50 10.64 23.51
C GLY A 449 -17.95 9.21 23.67
N GLU A 450 -16.62 9.04 23.63
CA GLU A 450 -15.92 7.75 23.82
C GLU A 450 -16.35 6.65 22.82
N PRO A 451 -16.23 6.91 21.50
CA PRO A 451 -16.66 5.96 20.47
C PRO A 451 -15.93 4.62 20.61
N VAL A 452 -16.67 3.58 20.99
CA VAL A 452 -16.14 2.30 21.49
C VAL A 452 -15.16 1.62 20.53
N VAL A 453 -15.42 1.67 19.23
CA VAL A 453 -14.54 1.10 18.20
C VAL A 453 -13.14 1.74 18.23
N TRP A 454 -13.06 3.04 18.50
CA TRP A 454 -11.81 3.80 18.47
C TRP A 454 -11.13 3.87 19.85
N SER A 455 -11.91 3.95 20.93
CA SER A 455 -11.39 4.07 22.29
C SER A 455 -10.89 2.73 22.87
N THR A 456 -11.55 1.62 22.54
CA THR A 456 -11.24 0.29 23.13
C THR A 456 -9.78 -0.13 22.94
N PRO A 457 -9.19 -0.08 21.72
CA PRO A 457 -7.79 -0.43 21.54
C PRO A 457 -6.85 0.45 22.36
N LEU A 458 -7.11 1.76 22.43
CA LEU A 458 -6.27 2.68 23.20
C LEU A 458 -6.30 2.35 24.70
N HIS A 459 -7.49 2.10 25.27
CA HIS A 459 -7.60 1.72 26.67
C HIS A 459 -6.89 0.39 26.97
N TRP A 460 -6.98 -0.58 26.07
CA TRP A 460 -6.23 -1.83 26.23
C TRP A 460 -4.71 -1.61 26.21
N HIS A 461 -4.19 -0.78 25.30
CA HIS A 461 -2.78 -0.40 25.34
C HIS A 461 -2.41 0.38 26.61
N GLY A 462 -3.33 1.19 27.16
CA GLY A 462 -3.16 1.83 28.46
C GLY A 462 -3.00 0.83 29.61
N VAL A 463 -3.82 -0.22 29.64
CA VAL A 463 -3.66 -1.35 30.57
C VAL A 463 -2.28 -2.01 30.40
N GLN A 464 -1.88 -2.31 29.17
CA GLN A 464 -0.56 -2.88 28.88
C GLN A 464 0.59 -1.97 29.32
N ALA A 465 0.48 -0.67 29.09
CA ALA A 465 1.49 0.32 29.46
C ALA A 465 1.63 0.44 30.99
N ALA A 466 0.51 0.46 31.73
CA ALA A 466 0.50 0.44 33.19
C ALA A 466 1.23 -0.80 33.74
N PHE A 467 1.04 -1.97 33.11
CA PHE A 467 1.79 -3.17 33.47
C PHE A 467 3.29 -3.06 33.17
N GLN A 468 3.68 -2.50 32.02
CA GLN A 468 5.11 -2.29 31.72
C GLN A 468 5.78 -1.31 32.68
N ALA A 469 5.02 -0.35 33.22
CA ALA A 469 5.48 0.64 34.19
C ALA A 469 5.49 0.10 35.63
N GLU A 470 4.95 -1.09 35.89
CA GLU A 470 4.75 -1.65 37.25
C GLU A 470 3.95 -0.71 38.16
N ASP A 471 2.96 0.00 37.60
CA ASP A 471 2.10 0.95 38.30
C ASP A 471 0.62 0.51 38.26
N PRO A 472 0.14 -0.23 39.28
CA PRO A 472 -1.25 -0.68 39.34
C PRO A 472 -2.27 0.47 39.43
N ALA A 473 -1.88 1.65 39.93
CA ALA A 473 -2.81 2.79 40.02
C ALA A 473 -3.09 3.39 38.64
N ALA A 474 -2.07 3.44 37.77
CA ALA A 474 -2.20 3.89 36.39
C ALA A 474 -3.13 3.02 35.53
N LEU A 475 -3.40 1.78 35.94
CA LEU A 475 -4.31 0.86 35.23
C LEU A 475 -5.79 1.23 35.40
N ILE A 476 -6.16 1.80 36.56
CA ILE A 476 -7.56 1.99 36.98
C ILE A 476 -8.40 2.75 35.94
N PRO A 477 -7.97 3.91 35.40
CA PRO A 477 -8.76 4.66 34.42
C PRO A 477 -9.08 3.85 33.16
N TYR A 478 -8.11 3.09 32.67
CA TYR A 478 -8.25 2.28 31.47
C TYR A 478 -9.15 1.05 31.68
N ALA A 479 -8.98 0.37 32.81
CA ALA A 479 -9.84 -0.76 33.17
C ALA A 479 -11.31 -0.33 33.32
N ASN A 480 -11.56 0.77 34.01
CA ASN A 480 -12.92 1.32 34.17
C ASN A 480 -13.54 1.71 32.81
N ALA A 481 -12.75 2.28 31.91
CA ALA A 481 -13.21 2.62 30.57
C ALA A 481 -13.57 1.37 29.75
N LEU A 482 -12.77 0.30 29.82
CA LEU A 482 -13.07 -0.99 29.18
C LEU A 482 -14.33 -1.65 29.75
N VAL A 483 -14.51 -1.62 31.08
CA VAL A 483 -15.73 -2.15 31.73
C VAL A 483 -16.97 -1.43 31.21
N ARG A 484 -16.95 -0.10 31.16
CA ARG A 484 -18.05 0.72 30.61
C ARG A 484 -18.29 0.42 29.13
N ALA A 485 -17.23 0.34 28.33
CA ALA A 485 -17.33 0.00 26.91
C ALA A 485 -17.86 -1.42 26.66
N GLY A 486 -17.70 -2.33 27.64
CA GLY A 486 -18.21 -3.69 27.61
C GLY A 486 -19.74 -3.79 27.51
N GLU A 487 -20.48 -2.75 27.89
CA GLU A 487 -21.95 -2.69 27.74
C GLU A 487 -22.37 -2.68 26.26
N ALA A 488 -21.55 -2.09 25.39
CA ALA A 488 -21.84 -1.94 23.96
C ALA A 488 -20.99 -2.85 23.06
N SER A 489 -19.89 -3.42 23.58
CA SER A 489 -18.95 -4.22 22.79
C SER A 489 -18.50 -5.48 23.51
N ARG A 490 -18.80 -6.64 22.91
CA ARG A 490 -18.28 -7.95 23.37
C ARG A 490 -16.76 -8.00 23.40
N TYR A 491 -16.11 -7.31 22.47
CA TYR A 491 -14.67 -7.20 22.44
C TYR A 491 -14.14 -6.40 23.64
N ALA A 492 -14.71 -5.23 23.93
CA ALA A 492 -14.33 -4.45 25.10
C ALA A 492 -14.58 -5.22 26.41
N ALA A 493 -15.70 -5.94 26.51
CA ALA A 493 -16.00 -6.80 27.66
C ALA A 493 -14.94 -7.90 27.85
N THR A 494 -14.48 -8.51 26.75
CA THR A 494 -13.40 -9.52 26.77
C THR A 494 -12.11 -8.93 27.30
N LEU A 495 -11.72 -7.74 26.84
CA LEU A 495 -10.51 -7.05 27.31
C LEU A 495 -10.63 -6.61 28.78
N ALA A 496 -11.81 -6.18 29.23
CA ALA A 496 -12.06 -5.81 30.61
C ALA A 496 -11.88 -7.01 31.56
N VAL A 497 -12.48 -8.16 31.22
CA VAL A 497 -12.33 -9.41 31.99
C VAL A 497 -10.88 -9.85 32.00
N ALA A 498 -10.21 -9.86 30.85
CA ALA A 498 -8.81 -10.26 30.77
C ALA A 498 -7.88 -9.34 31.59
N GLY A 499 -8.12 -8.03 31.57
CA GLY A 499 -7.40 -7.07 32.40
C GLY A 499 -7.60 -7.31 33.90
N GLY A 500 -8.82 -7.65 34.31
CA GLY A 500 -9.15 -8.08 35.67
C GLY A 500 -8.39 -9.35 36.08
N THR A 501 -8.48 -10.41 35.28
CA THR A 501 -7.74 -11.67 35.52
C THR A 501 -6.23 -11.43 35.61
N TRP A 502 -5.69 -10.53 34.79
CA TRP A 502 -4.26 -10.21 34.84
C TRP A 502 -3.88 -9.46 36.13
N LEU A 503 -4.74 -8.58 36.63
CA LEU A 503 -4.56 -7.91 37.91
C LEU A 503 -4.59 -8.91 39.08
N ASP A 504 -5.50 -9.87 39.05
CA ASP A 504 -5.58 -10.94 40.06
C ASP A 504 -4.31 -11.79 40.03
N VAL A 505 -3.81 -12.14 38.84
CA VAL A 505 -2.52 -12.81 38.67
C VAL A 505 -1.40 -12.00 39.32
N LEU A 506 -1.31 -10.68 39.12
CA LEU A 506 -0.28 -9.84 39.74
C LEU A 506 -0.40 -9.72 41.26
N ARG A 507 -1.58 -9.92 41.82
CA ARG A 507 -1.81 -9.98 43.27
C ARG A 507 -1.47 -11.34 43.87
N GLY A 508 -1.12 -12.33 43.04
CA GLY A 508 -0.91 -13.72 43.44
C GLY A 508 -2.23 -14.49 43.63
N GLU A 509 -3.37 -13.92 43.26
CA GLU A 509 -4.70 -14.52 43.33
C GLU A 509 -4.99 -15.32 42.06
N VAL A 510 -4.14 -16.32 41.79
CA VAL A 510 -4.18 -17.06 40.52
C VAL A 510 -5.21 -18.19 40.57
N ASP A 511 -6.21 -18.13 39.68
CA ASP A 511 -7.17 -19.21 39.41
C ASP A 511 -7.01 -19.75 37.97
N PHE A 512 -6.84 -21.07 37.82
CA PHE A 512 -6.59 -21.68 36.51
C PHE A 512 -7.77 -21.50 35.55
N ASP A 513 -9.00 -21.69 36.02
CA ASP A 513 -10.18 -21.66 35.15
C ASP A 513 -10.42 -20.24 34.61
N SER A 514 -10.29 -19.22 35.46
CA SER A 514 -10.32 -17.80 35.08
C SER A 514 -9.22 -17.46 34.08
N VAL A 515 -7.96 -17.85 34.36
CA VAL A 515 -6.83 -17.62 33.45
C VAL A 515 -7.06 -18.31 32.10
N ALA A 516 -7.53 -19.55 32.10
CA ALA A 516 -7.76 -20.32 30.89
C ALA A 516 -8.91 -19.75 30.05
N ALA A 517 -10.00 -19.32 30.67
CA ALA A 517 -11.11 -18.65 29.99
C ALA A 517 -10.66 -17.33 29.36
N SER A 518 -9.99 -16.47 30.13
CA SER A 518 -9.50 -15.16 29.68
C SER A 518 -8.46 -15.29 28.57
N ALA A 519 -7.50 -16.21 28.69
CA ALA A 519 -6.49 -16.43 27.65
C ALA A 519 -7.11 -16.93 26.34
N ARG A 520 -8.06 -17.87 26.38
CA ARG A 520 -8.76 -18.33 25.17
C ARG A 520 -9.61 -17.22 24.54
N ALA A 521 -10.29 -16.42 25.35
CA ALA A 521 -11.09 -15.30 24.85
C ALA A 521 -10.22 -14.21 24.19
N LEU A 522 -9.06 -13.90 24.77
CA LEU A 522 -8.06 -13.02 24.16
C LEU A 522 -7.54 -13.57 22.82
N ALA A 523 -7.14 -14.85 22.80
CA ALA A 523 -6.65 -15.50 21.57
C ALA A 523 -7.73 -15.51 20.47
N GLY A 524 -8.98 -15.81 20.82
CA GLY A 524 -10.13 -15.75 19.90
C GLY A 524 -10.43 -14.35 19.36
N SER A 525 -10.05 -13.30 20.11
CA SER A 525 -10.16 -11.88 19.69
C SER A 525 -8.90 -11.36 18.99
N GLY A 526 -7.95 -12.26 18.65
CA GLY A 526 -6.73 -11.91 17.94
C GLY A 526 -5.62 -11.30 18.80
N HIS A 527 -5.67 -11.41 20.13
CA HIS A 527 -4.62 -10.99 21.07
C HIS A 527 -3.81 -12.20 21.57
N THR A 528 -3.28 -12.98 20.63
CA THR A 528 -2.63 -14.26 20.94
C THR A 528 -1.40 -14.09 21.82
N TRP A 529 -0.59 -13.06 21.57
CA TRP A 529 0.61 -12.82 22.34
C TRP A 529 0.27 -12.48 23.80
N GLU A 530 -0.70 -11.59 24.01
CA GLU A 530 -1.20 -11.21 25.34
C GLU A 530 -1.81 -12.42 26.06
N ALA A 531 -2.58 -13.25 25.35
CA ALA A 531 -3.15 -14.49 25.88
C ALA A 531 -2.07 -15.45 26.40
N SER A 532 -1.04 -15.71 25.59
CA SER A 532 0.08 -16.56 25.99
C SER A 532 0.86 -15.95 27.16
N ARG A 533 1.01 -14.63 27.20
CA ARG A 533 1.70 -13.93 28.28
C ARG A 533 0.95 -13.96 29.59
N LEU A 534 -0.37 -13.81 29.58
CA LEU A 534 -1.21 -13.94 30.76
C LEU A 534 -1.03 -15.32 31.38
N ALA A 535 -1.18 -16.39 30.59
CA ALA A 535 -1.00 -17.76 31.04
C ALA A 535 0.45 -18.03 31.55
N GLY A 536 1.46 -17.53 30.83
CA GLY A 536 2.86 -17.66 31.24
C GLY A 536 3.19 -16.94 32.56
N GLN A 537 2.63 -15.75 32.79
CA GLN A 537 2.81 -15.04 34.05
C GLN A 537 2.04 -15.67 35.20
N ALA A 538 0.82 -16.15 34.96
CA ALA A 538 0.06 -16.91 35.94
C ALA A 538 0.83 -18.15 36.41
N ALA A 539 1.48 -18.87 35.49
CA ALA A 539 2.31 -20.02 35.81
C ALA A 539 3.49 -19.68 36.74
N LEU A 540 4.11 -18.51 36.56
CA LEU A 540 5.24 -18.07 37.40
C LEU A 540 4.82 -17.70 38.82
N GLN A 541 3.57 -17.29 39.02
CA GLN A 541 3.04 -16.85 40.31
C GLN A 541 2.26 -17.96 41.05
N HIS A 542 1.91 -19.04 40.36
CA HIS A 542 1.16 -20.14 40.96
C HIS A 542 2.07 -21.01 41.87
N PRO A 543 1.70 -21.26 43.14
CA PRO A 543 2.53 -22.02 44.08
C PRO A 543 2.58 -23.52 43.76
N GLU A 544 1.49 -24.07 43.21
CA GLU A 544 1.39 -25.49 42.87
C GLU A 544 1.98 -25.78 41.49
N ARG A 545 2.90 -26.76 41.44
CA ARG A 545 3.64 -27.14 40.24
C ARG A 545 2.76 -27.70 39.12
N GLU A 546 1.72 -28.47 39.45
CA GLU A 546 0.84 -29.08 38.45
C GLU A 546 0.03 -28.03 37.70
N SER A 547 -0.64 -27.16 38.44
CA SER A 547 -1.37 -26.00 37.90
C SER A 547 -0.45 -25.05 37.10
N ALA A 548 0.78 -24.81 37.56
CA ALA A 548 1.77 -24.04 36.80
C ALA A 548 2.17 -24.71 35.47
N LEU A 549 2.32 -26.04 35.46
CA LEU A 549 2.58 -26.81 34.22
C LEU A 549 1.41 -26.74 33.25
N SER A 550 0.18 -26.81 33.75
CA SER A 550 -1.05 -26.66 32.95
C SER A 550 -1.14 -25.28 32.32
N MET A 551 -0.80 -24.20 33.05
CA MET A 551 -0.77 -22.84 32.51
C MET A 551 0.33 -22.65 31.44
N MET A 552 1.52 -23.23 31.65
CA MET A 552 2.56 -23.24 30.62
C MET A 552 2.16 -24.04 29.38
N GLN A 553 1.43 -25.14 29.57
CA GLN A 553 0.91 -25.95 28.46
C GLN A 553 -0.13 -25.16 27.65
N LEU A 554 -1.07 -24.48 28.33
CA LEU A 554 -2.02 -23.58 27.69
C LEU A 554 -1.32 -22.47 26.88
N ALA A 555 -0.29 -21.83 27.45
CA ALA A 555 0.48 -20.81 26.74
C ALA A 555 1.11 -21.36 25.44
N ARG A 556 1.65 -22.58 25.47
CA ARG A 556 2.23 -23.24 24.29
C ARG A 556 1.18 -23.63 23.26
N GLU A 557 0.01 -24.10 23.68
CA GLU A 557 -1.10 -24.47 22.81
C GLU A 557 -1.61 -23.25 22.02
N ILE A 558 -1.80 -22.12 22.71
CA ILE A 558 -2.19 -20.85 22.11
C ILE A 558 -1.20 -20.41 21.02
N ILE A 559 0.11 -20.54 21.25
CA ILE A 559 1.14 -20.24 20.24
C ILE A 559 1.09 -21.25 19.08
N LYS A 560 0.92 -22.54 19.37
CA LYS A 560 0.94 -23.62 18.36
C LYS A 560 -0.26 -23.58 17.42
N GLU A 561 -1.45 -23.28 17.94
CA GLU A 561 -2.67 -23.16 17.12
C GLU A 561 -2.56 -22.07 16.04
N GLN A 562 -1.72 -21.04 16.25
CA GLN A 562 -1.41 -20.05 15.23
C GLN A 562 -0.56 -20.61 14.09
N GLY A 563 0.55 -21.30 14.42
CA GLY A 563 1.45 -21.89 13.43
C GLY A 563 0.78 -22.99 12.60
N GLY A 564 -0.28 -23.62 13.12
CA GLY A 564 -1.12 -24.57 12.40
C GLY A 564 -2.10 -23.94 11.40
N SER A 565 -2.41 -22.64 11.54
CA SER A 565 -3.29 -21.88 10.63
C SER A 565 -2.53 -21.16 9.50
N GLU A 566 -1.20 -21.08 9.56
CA GLU A 566 -0.33 -20.38 8.59
C GLU A 566 -0.20 -21.07 7.20
N GLY A 567 -1.21 -21.81 6.75
CA GLY A 567 -1.17 -22.54 5.47
C GLY A 567 -2.49 -22.69 4.73
N ARG A 568 -3.57 -22.03 5.15
CA ARG A 568 -4.85 -22.06 4.43
C ARG A 568 -5.32 -20.66 4.09
N PRO A 569 -5.06 -20.15 2.87
CA PRO A 569 -5.90 -19.08 2.35
C PRO A 569 -7.34 -19.60 2.30
N ALA A 570 -8.24 -18.86 2.95
CA ALA A 570 -9.67 -19.05 2.83
C ALA A 570 -10.09 -18.76 1.37
N THR A 571 -10.01 -19.80 0.54
CA THR A 571 -10.74 -19.90 -0.71
C THR A 571 -11.63 -21.13 -0.57
N SER A 572 -12.91 -20.98 -0.96
CA SER A 572 -13.90 -22.05 -0.97
C SER A 572 -13.36 -23.34 -1.63
N PRO A 573 -13.86 -24.52 -1.24
CA PRO A 573 -13.09 -25.75 -1.12
C PRO A 573 -12.69 -26.33 -2.48
N SER A 574 -11.57 -25.84 -2.98
CA SER A 574 -10.73 -26.55 -3.92
C SER A 574 -9.81 -27.45 -3.09
N VAL A 575 -10.13 -28.74 -3.01
CA VAL A 575 -9.29 -29.71 -2.26
C VAL A 575 -7.84 -29.65 -2.74
N LEU A 576 -7.57 -29.25 -3.98
CA LEU A 576 -6.23 -29.09 -4.55
C LEU A 576 -5.94 -27.63 -4.93
N THR A 577 -4.68 -27.20 -4.89
CA THR A 577 -4.28 -25.87 -5.42
C THR A 577 -4.28 -25.87 -6.95
N ALA A 578 -4.31 -24.71 -7.61
CA ALA A 578 -4.24 -24.64 -9.09
C ALA A 578 -3.04 -25.42 -9.66
N ARG A 579 -1.89 -25.31 -9.02
CA ARG A 579 -0.68 -26.03 -9.43
C ARG A 579 -0.75 -27.53 -9.18
N GLU A 580 -1.46 -27.95 -8.14
CA GLU A 580 -1.70 -29.37 -7.87
C GLU A 580 -2.75 -29.97 -8.80
N VAL A 581 -3.72 -29.17 -9.27
CA VAL A 581 -4.67 -29.56 -10.32
C VAL A 581 -3.93 -29.83 -11.63
N GLU A 582 -3.03 -28.95 -12.05
CA GLU A 582 -2.19 -29.16 -13.24
C GLU A 582 -1.36 -30.45 -13.13
N VAL A 583 -0.71 -30.69 -11.99
CA VAL A 583 0.04 -31.92 -11.75
C VAL A 583 -0.89 -33.14 -11.73
N ALA A 584 -2.08 -33.04 -11.11
CA ALA A 584 -3.06 -34.12 -11.03
C ALA A 584 -3.61 -34.53 -12.41
N SER A 585 -3.92 -33.56 -13.28
CA SER A 585 -4.39 -33.82 -14.65
C SER A 585 -3.35 -34.60 -15.45
N LEU A 586 -2.09 -34.20 -15.41
CA LEU A 586 -1.01 -34.91 -16.13
C LEU A 586 -0.74 -36.32 -15.58
N VAL A 587 -1.01 -36.53 -14.28
CA VAL A 587 -0.94 -37.87 -13.66
C VAL A 587 -2.07 -38.77 -14.13
N LEU A 588 -3.29 -38.24 -14.28
CA LEU A 588 -4.45 -38.96 -14.84
C LEU A 588 -4.25 -39.29 -16.32
N GLU A 589 -3.54 -38.44 -17.07
CA GLU A 589 -3.09 -38.71 -18.44
C GLU A 589 -2.01 -39.80 -18.53
N GLY A 590 -1.55 -40.34 -17.39
CA GLY A 590 -0.58 -41.44 -17.33
C GLY A 590 0.87 -41.01 -17.48
N GLN A 591 1.17 -39.70 -17.40
CA GLN A 591 2.53 -39.22 -17.53
C GLN A 591 3.41 -39.59 -16.33
N GLY A 592 4.68 -39.90 -16.60
CA GLY A 592 5.70 -40.15 -15.57
C GLY A 592 6.23 -38.83 -14.98
N TYR A 593 6.72 -38.87 -13.74
CA TYR A 593 7.16 -37.66 -13.00
C TYR A 593 8.25 -36.84 -13.72
N ARG A 594 9.06 -37.48 -14.55
CA ARG A 594 10.05 -36.80 -15.38
C ARG A 594 9.41 -35.97 -16.50
N ALA A 595 8.47 -36.55 -17.23
CA ALA A 595 7.75 -35.88 -18.31
C ALA A 595 6.89 -34.72 -17.77
N ILE A 596 6.22 -34.93 -16.63
CA ILE A 596 5.48 -33.88 -15.92
C ILE A 596 6.41 -32.72 -15.53
N GLY A 597 7.61 -33.04 -15.02
CA GLY A 597 8.60 -32.04 -14.67
C GLY A 597 9.07 -31.22 -15.87
N GLU A 598 9.32 -31.87 -17.00
CA GLU A 598 9.71 -31.23 -18.26
C GLU A 598 8.57 -30.33 -18.80
N GLN A 599 7.32 -30.79 -18.79
CA GLN A 599 6.16 -30.04 -19.27
C GLN A 599 5.80 -28.84 -18.39
N LEU A 600 6.00 -28.96 -17.07
CA LEU A 600 5.69 -27.92 -16.10
C LEU A 600 6.91 -27.05 -15.72
N PHE A 601 8.07 -27.24 -16.36
CA PHE A 601 9.34 -26.56 -16.08
C PHE A 601 9.77 -26.66 -14.60
N ILE A 602 9.62 -27.84 -13.98
CA ILE A 602 10.01 -28.12 -12.60
C ILE A 602 10.79 -29.44 -12.49
N SER A 603 11.60 -29.59 -11.43
CA SER A 603 12.37 -30.83 -11.26
C SER A 603 11.45 -32.04 -10.99
N PRO A 604 11.83 -33.27 -11.39
CA PRO A 604 11.07 -34.49 -11.04
C PRO A 604 10.87 -34.65 -9.52
N LYS A 605 11.85 -34.22 -8.72
CA LYS A 605 11.78 -34.18 -7.25
C LYS A 605 10.70 -33.21 -6.75
N THR A 606 10.49 -32.10 -7.46
CA THR A 606 9.40 -31.16 -7.18
C THR A 606 8.05 -31.79 -7.49
N VAL A 607 7.94 -32.56 -8.59
CA VAL A 607 6.73 -33.33 -8.93
C VAL A 607 6.40 -34.35 -7.85
N GLU A 608 7.39 -35.12 -7.37
CA GLU A 608 7.21 -36.06 -6.25
C GLU A 608 6.67 -35.36 -4.99
N HIS A 609 7.19 -34.18 -4.66
CA HIS A 609 6.68 -33.38 -3.55
C HIS A 609 5.25 -32.88 -3.78
N HIS A 610 4.84 -32.59 -5.02
CA HIS A 610 3.45 -32.26 -5.33
C HIS A 610 2.54 -33.49 -5.16
N ILE A 611 2.94 -34.67 -5.65
CA ILE A 611 2.19 -35.91 -5.49
C ILE A 611 2.03 -36.30 -4.01
N ALA A 612 3.08 -36.17 -3.21
CA ALA A 612 3.03 -36.46 -1.79
C ALA A 612 2.02 -35.53 -1.06
N ARG A 613 1.99 -34.25 -1.45
CA ARG A 613 1.04 -33.26 -0.91
C ARG A 613 -0.40 -33.56 -1.36
N ILE A 614 -0.61 -33.86 -2.65
CA ILE A 614 -1.91 -34.26 -3.21
C ILE A 614 -2.44 -35.49 -2.46
N ARG A 615 -1.62 -36.54 -2.34
CA ARG A 615 -1.96 -37.79 -1.66
C ARG A 615 -2.41 -37.55 -0.21
N THR A 616 -1.66 -36.72 0.51
CA THR A 616 -1.98 -36.36 1.91
C THR A 616 -3.28 -35.58 1.99
N ARG A 617 -3.55 -34.70 1.02
CA ARG A 617 -4.71 -33.80 1.05
C ARG A 617 -6.03 -34.48 0.67
N ILE A 618 -5.99 -35.48 -0.20
CA ILE A 618 -7.18 -36.28 -0.59
C ILE A 618 -7.30 -37.59 0.20
N GLY A 619 -6.37 -37.83 1.13
CA GLY A 619 -6.36 -39.04 1.97
C GLY A 619 -6.20 -40.33 1.17
N ALA A 620 -5.41 -40.32 0.10
CA ALA A 620 -5.16 -41.52 -0.71
C ALA A 620 -4.09 -42.41 -0.06
N SER A 621 -4.41 -43.68 0.11
CA SER A 621 -3.57 -44.68 0.77
C SER A 621 -2.69 -45.49 -0.20
N SER A 622 -3.07 -45.53 -1.48
CA SER A 622 -2.35 -46.23 -2.55
C SER A 622 -2.33 -45.42 -3.85
N ARG A 623 -1.52 -45.85 -4.83
CA ARG A 623 -1.48 -45.19 -6.15
C ARG A 623 -2.81 -45.37 -6.92
N ALA A 624 -3.46 -46.52 -6.78
CA ALA A 624 -4.77 -46.76 -7.40
C ALA A 624 -5.85 -45.86 -6.78
N ASP A 625 -5.88 -45.79 -5.44
CA ASP A 625 -6.77 -44.92 -4.66
C ASP A 625 -6.54 -43.42 -4.95
N LEU A 626 -5.28 -43.02 -5.21
CA LEU A 626 -4.94 -41.67 -5.67
C LEU A 626 -5.56 -41.36 -7.04
N LEU A 627 -5.48 -42.27 -8.00
CA LEU A 627 -6.00 -42.04 -9.35
C LEU A 627 -7.53 -41.99 -9.37
N GLU A 628 -8.19 -42.89 -8.63
CA GLU A 628 -9.65 -42.92 -8.49
C GLU A 628 -10.18 -41.61 -7.89
N LYS A 629 -9.64 -41.19 -6.75
CA LYS A 629 -10.03 -39.94 -6.09
C LYS A 629 -9.73 -38.69 -6.92
N LEU A 630 -8.64 -38.69 -7.69
CA LEU A 630 -8.33 -37.58 -8.60
C LEU A 630 -9.31 -37.51 -9.77
N HIS A 631 -9.74 -38.67 -10.29
CA HIS A 631 -10.74 -38.74 -11.35
C HIS A 631 -12.08 -38.17 -10.86
N ASP A 632 -12.54 -38.57 -9.67
CA ASP A 632 -13.78 -38.06 -9.08
C ASP A 632 -13.71 -36.54 -8.85
N LEU A 633 -12.62 -36.05 -8.24
CA LEU A 633 -12.42 -34.63 -7.93
C LEU A 633 -12.31 -33.71 -9.15
N LEU A 634 -11.81 -34.22 -10.29
CA LEU A 634 -11.68 -33.44 -11.52
C LEU A 634 -12.89 -33.59 -12.44
N SER A 635 -13.66 -34.68 -12.32
CA SER A 635 -14.92 -34.87 -13.06
C SER A 635 -16.07 -34.04 -12.49
N GLU A 636 -16.05 -33.71 -11.19
CA GLU A 636 -17.01 -32.77 -10.57
C GLU A 636 -16.75 -31.28 -10.94
N ARG A 637 -15.67 -30.98 -11.67
CA ARG A 637 -15.25 -29.62 -12.06
C ARG A 637 -15.42 -29.27 -13.54
N GLY A 638 -15.60 -30.26 -14.40
CA GLY A 638 -15.91 -30.08 -15.82
C GLY A 638 -17.41 -30.01 -16.03
#